data_AF-A0A5B2XMP9-F1
#
_entry.id   AF-A0A5B2XMP9-F1
#
_cell.length_a   1.000
_cell.length_b   1.000
_cell.length_c   1.000
_cell.angle_alpha   90.00
_cell.angle_beta   90.00
_cell.angle_gamma   90.00
#
_symmetry.space_group_name_H-M   'P 1'
#
loop_
_entity.id
_entity.type
_entity.pdbx_description
1 polymer ?
#
loop_
_entity_poly.entity_id
_entity_poly.type
_entity_poly.pdbx_seq_one_letter_code
_entity_poly.pdbx_strand_id
1 'polypeptide(L)'
;MPPTRGRRVSDVGNDAGAQVRRLNGHASDARHGIQAVRHSFSPTHAPAPTHGVTQTQLGHGRANLKDHTLSHPAQRLATASGQTPEQRLAELRAGLRPTTAPHPAQRPPAHEPTLAQQLAEAKAELRPTATPQRPPYRGNAHAGWSGPPMLTGTSGGQTHYFRPGDVHSIPMVGASGQVFGMSFPSKDADPAGVVKWASQPNRTSDTTYISGQTVPKSGGGKGFQQQWQVDAPWDRPPVYSHAHANPNAFGVRVDGGTSSHVLDGQRLDYTKLSVDGAAHGQALAANGYYQALSGGDPHRPLVYMSCNSGNPVGNAAASSAAALGHGGPVYAPTGTGWRMPRPDSGTSMYGVSASQQNDGRWLPGQFTQVWPPRRPAP
;
A
#
# COMPACT_ATOMS: atom_id res chain seq x y z
N MET A 1 7.03 8.94 -92.36
CA MET A 1 5.96 7.92 -92.29
C MET A 1 4.72 8.56 -91.70
N PRO A 2 3.55 8.44 -92.37
CA PRO A 2 2.30 9.12 -91.99
C PRO A 2 1.45 8.30 -90.99
N PRO A 3 0.35 8.89 -90.44
CA PRO A 3 -0.45 8.34 -89.34
C PRO A 3 -1.87 7.87 -89.78
N THR A 4 -2.49 6.93 -89.05
CA THR A 4 -3.93 6.56 -89.14
C THR A 4 -4.34 5.64 -87.97
N ARG A 5 -5.33 5.98 -87.11
CA ARG A 5 -6.81 5.85 -87.16
C ARG A 5 -7.41 4.49 -86.70
N GLY A 6 -8.45 4.57 -85.85
CA GLY A 6 -9.54 3.57 -85.62
C GLY A 6 -9.95 3.49 -84.13
N ARG A 7 -11.09 4.00 -83.61
CA ARG A 7 -12.54 3.64 -83.78
C ARG A 7 -12.77 2.11 -83.77
N ARG A 8 -13.78 1.50 -83.11
CA ARG A 8 -14.94 1.86 -82.26
C ARG A 8 -15.61 0.52 -81.81
N VAL A 9 -16.39 0.57 -80.72
CA VAL A 9 -17.71 -0.11 -80.49
C VAL A 9 -17.78 -1.62 -80.11
N SER A 10 -18.30 -1.81 -78.87
CA SER A 10 -19.35 -2.75 -78.33
C SER A 10 -19.30 -4.26 -78.66
N ASP A 11 -19.78 -5.22 -77.86
CA ASP A 11 -20.93 -5.31 -76.94
C ASP A 11 -20.84 -6.61 -76.08
N VAL A 12 -21.79 -6.76 -75.14
CA VAL A 12 -22.32 -8.00 -74.49
C VAL A 12 -21.71 -8.50 -73.16
N GLY A 13 -22.40 -8.13 -72.06
CA GLY A 13 -23.17 -9.06 -71.19
C GLY A 13 -22.45 -9.85 -70.09
N ASN A 14 -22.76 -9.54 -68.82
CA ASN A 14 -23.52 -10.46 -67.97
C ASN A 14 -23.97 -9.83 -66.64
N ASP A 15 -25.27 -9.98 -66.38
CA ASP A 15 -26.01 -9.70 -65.16
C ASP A 15 -25.66 -10.65 -64.00
N ALA A 16 -25.81 -10.13 -62.78
CA ALA A 16 -26.41 -10.73 -61.57
C ALA A 16 -25.74 -10.10 -60.34
N GLY A 17 -26.41 -9.37 -59.47
CA GLY A 17 -27.76 -9.62 -58.95
C GLY A 17 -27.63 -9.96 -57.47
N ALA A 18 -27.51 -8.92 -56.64
CA ALA A 18 -27.48 -9.04 -55.18
C ALA A 18 -28.84 -9.52 -54.66
N GLN A 19 -28.86 -10.61 -53.90
CA GLN A 19 -29.99 -10.96 -53.04
C GLN A 19 -29.55 -11.13 -51.59
N VAL A 20 -30.11 -10.26 -50.77
CA VAL A 20 -30.21 -10.34 -49.32
C VAL A 20 -31.08 -11.54 -48.93
N ARG A 21 -30.56 -12.44 -48.10
CA ARG A 21 -31.40 -13.35 -47.29
C ARG A 21 -30.99 -13.27 -45.83
N ARG A 22 -31.93 -12.74 -45.03
CA ARG A 22 -32.05 -13.00 -43.60
C ARG A 22 -32.40 -14.48 -43.40
N LEU A 23 -31.74 -15.15 -42.46
CA LEU A 23 -32.30 -16.31 -41.78
C LEU A 23 -32.01 -16.22 -40.29
N ASN A 24 -33.10 -16.19 -39.53
CA ASN A 24 -33.17 -16.50 -38.11
C ASN A 24 -32.70 -17.93 -37.87
N GLY A 25 -32.01 -18.17 -36.75
CA GLY A 25 -31.56 -19.51 -36.36
C GLY A 25 -31.17 -19.58 -34.90
N HIS A 26 -32.17 -19.91 -34.08
CA HIS A 26 -32.16 -20.51 -32.74
C HIS A 26 -30.86 -20.68 -31.95
N ALA A 27 -30.92 -20.13 -30.73
CA ALA A 27 -30.10 -20.51 -29.59
C ALA A 27 -30.39 -21.98 -29.17
N SER A 28 -29.32 -22.74 -28.97
CA SER A 28 -29.36 -24.01 -28.25
C SER A 28 -28.31 -24.00 -27.13
N ASP A 29 -28.79 -24.40 -25.96
CA ASP A 29 -28.07 -24.66 -24.72
C ASP A 29 -26.82 -25.50 -24.92
N ALA A 30 -25.72 -25.08 -24.31
CA ALA A 30 -24.56 -25.93 -24.03
C ALA A 30 -24.29 -25.96 -22.53
N ARG A 31 -25.10 -26.75 -21.80
CA ARG A 31 -24.74 -27.28 -20.49
C ARG A 31 -23.74 -28.43 -20.70
N HIS A 32 -22.46 -28.18 -20.43
CA HIS A 32 -21.50 -29.27 -20.26
C HIS A 32 -21.28 -29.50 -18.76
N GLY A 33 -21.82 -30.64 -18.30
CA GLY A 33 -21.60 -31.15 -16.95
C GLY A 33 -20.17 -31.63 -16.79
N ILE A 34 -19.52 -31.17 -15.73
CA ILE A 34 -18.26 -31.71 -15.25
C ILE A 34 -18.58 -33.01 -14.51
N GLN A 35 -18.24 -34.15 -15.13
CA GLN A 35 -18.21 -35.44 -14.46
C GLN A 35 -17.07 -35.44 -13.42
N ALA A 36 -17.45 -35.68 -12.16
CA ALA A 36 -16.51 -35.93 -11.08
C ALA A 36 -15.88 -37.31 -11.26
N VAL A 37 -14.60 -37.36 -11.64
CA VAL A 37 -13.79 -38.57 -11.53
C VAL A 37 -13.40 -38.73 -10.06
N ARG A 38 -14.09 -39.63 -9.36
CA ARG A 38 -13.68 -40.12 -8.04
C ARG A 38 -12.48 -41.05 -8.22
N HIS A 39 -11.28 -40.58 -7.87
CA HIS A 39 -10.15 -41.47 -7.65
C HIS A 39 -10.23 -42.04 -6.23
N SER A 40 -10.59 -43.31 -6.15
CA SER A 40 -10.46 -44.16 -4.97
C SER A 40 -8.97 -44.36 -4.69
N PHE A 41 -8.44 -43.76 -3.63
CA PHE A 41 -7.13 -44.13 -3.09
C PHE A 41 -7.34 -45.12 -1.95
N SER A 42 -6.95 -46.37 -2.18
CA SER A 42 -6.74 -47.36 -1.11
C SER A 42 -5.42 -47.06 -0.40
N PRO A 43 -5.34 -47.21 0.94
CA PRO A 43 -4.14 -46.92 1.71
C PRO A 43 -3.17 -48.10 1.67
N THR A 44 -2.04 -47.94 0.98
CA THR A 44 -0.88 -48.83 1.14
C THR A 44 -0.14 -48.46 2.43
N HIS A 45 -0.01 -49.47 3.30
CA HIS A 45 0.80 -49.44 4.50
C HIS A 45 2.27 -49.14 4.16
N ALA A 46 2.85 -48.15 4.83
CA ALA A 46 4.29 -47.98 4.94
C ALA A 46 4.68 -48.03 6.43
N PRO A 47 5.72 -48.82 6.79
CA PRO A 47 6.07 -49.12 8.17
C PRO A 47 6.73 -47.94 8.89
N ALA A 48 6.52 -47.93 10.22
CA ALA A 48 7.04 -46.97 11.17
C ALA A 48 8.58 -46.89 11.15
N PRO A 49 9.18 -45.68 11.18
CA PRO A 49 10.57 -45.53 11.56
C PRO A 49 10.73 -45.60 13.08
N THR A 50 11.55 -46.56 13.49
CA THR A 50 12.05 -46.82 14.84
C THR A 50 12.75 -45.60 15.44
N HIS A 51 12.50 -45.41 16.74
CA HIS A 51 13.19 -44.44 17.59
C HIS A 51 14.69 -44.77 17.71
N GLY A 52 15.54 -43.87 17.21
CA GLY A 52 16.95 -43.79 17.55
C GLY A 52 17.16 -42.63 18.53
N VAL A 53 17.20 -42.95 19.83
CA VAL A 53 17.58 -42.03 20.89
C VAL A 53 19.10 -41.95 20.93
N THR A 54 19.68 -40.83 20.52
CA THR A 54 21.08 -40.49 20.82
C THR A 54 21.09 -39.36 21.84
N GLN A 55 21.25 -39.76 23.09
CA GLN A 55 21.44 -38.90 24.26
C GLN A 55 22.85 -38.29 24.15
N THR A 56 22.95 -37.05 23.67
CA THR A 56 24.22 -36.30 23.74
C THR A 56 24.27 -35.57 25.07
N GLN A 57 25.13 -36.09 25.94
CA GLN A 57 25.44 -35.59 27.27
C GLN A 57 26.23 -34.28 27.15
N LEU A 58 25.57 -33.13 27.29
CA LEU A 58 26.24 -31.84 27.42
C LEU A 58 26.64 -31.61 28.88
N GLY A 59 27.95 -31.60 29.10
CA GLY A 59 28.60 -31.39 30.38
C GLY A 59 28.26 -30.02 30.99
N HIS A 60 28.06 -30.05 32.30
CA HIS A 60 27.94 -28.89 33.16
C HIS A 60 29.28 -28.13 33.25
N GLY A 61 29.38 -27.01 32.55
CA GLY A 61 30.38 -25.97 32.82
C GLY A 61 29.81 -24.92 33.78
N ARG A 62 29.97 -25.14 35.09
CA ARG A 62 29.78 -24.10 36.12
C ARG A 62 30.97 -23.15 36.07
N ALA A 63 30.78 -21.95 35.52
CA ALA A 63 31.71 -20.85 35.70
C ALA A 63 31.22 -19.93 36.83
N ASN A 64 32.05 -19.83 37.86
CA ASN A 64 31.96 -18.89 38.97
C ASN A 64 31.86 -17.45 38.46
N LEU A 65 30.78 -16.73 38.78
CA LEU A 65 30.79 -15.28 38.80
C LEU A 65 31.17 -14.84 40.22
N LYS A 66 32.41 -14.35 40.35
CA LYS A 66 32.89 -13.66 41.55
C LYS A 66 32.36 -12.23 41.58
N ASP A 67 32.12 -11.79 42.80
CA ASP A 67 31.72 -10.45 43.20
C ASP A 67 32.50 -9.32 42.51
N HIS A 68 31.76 -8.37 41.93
CA HIS A 68 32.23 -7.02 41.71
C HIS A 68 31.22 -6.03 42.30
N THR A 69 31.44 -5.72 43.57
CA THR A 69 30.95 -4.54 44.26
C THR A 69 31.53 -3.28 43.60
N LEU A 70 30.70 -2.54 42.88
CA LEU A 70 31.01 -1.18 42.42
C LEU A 70 30.33 -0.16 43.33
N SER A 71 31.13 0.35 44.24
CA SER A 71 30.89 1.53 45.08
C SER A 71 30.60 2.76 44.22
N HIS A 72 29.42 3.37 44.39
CA HIS A 72 29.15 4.72 43.89
C HIS A 72 29.51 5.76 44.95
N PRO A 73 30.33 6.77 44.65
CA PRO A 73 30.52 7.91 45.54
C PRO A 73 29.37 8.92 45.35
N ALA A 74 28.56 9.09 46.40
CA ALA A 74 27.64 10.20 46.52
C ALA A 74 28.44 11.51 46.69
N GLN A 75 28.47 12.34 45.66
CA GLN A 75 28.98 13.70 45.76
C GLN A 75 27.97 14.57 46.51
N ARG A 76 28.39 15.04 47.69
CA ARG A 76 27.75 16.08 48.48
C ARG A 76 27.91 17.43 47.78
N LEU A 77 26.80 18.04 47.39
CA LEU A 77 26.72 19.49 47.20
C LEU A 77 26.15 20.10 48.47
N ALA A 78 27.04 20.66 49.29
CA ALA A 78 26.68 21.54 50.39
C ALA A 78 26.05 22.82 49.80
N THR A 79 24.78 23.07 50.12
CA THR A 79 24.18 24.40 49.93
C THR A 79 23.96 25.00 51.32
N ALA A 80 24.77 26.03 51.59
CA ALA A 80 24.60 26.91 52.72
C ALA A 80 23.42 27.85 52.43
N SER A 81 22.26 27.53 52.97
CA SER A 81 21.24 28.51 53.37
C SER A 81 20.27 27.79 54.30
N GLY A 82 20.35 28.08 55.59
CA GLY A 82 19.53 27.47 56.66
C GLY A 82 18.05 27.87 56.62
N GLN A 83 17.46 27.97 55.43
CA GLN A 83 16.05 28.23 55.24
C GLN A 83 15.31 26.90 55.08
N THR A 84 14.25 26.71 55.85
CA THR A 84 13.40 25.52 55.72
C THR A 84 12.63 25.56 54.40
N PRO A 85 12.20 24.42 53.84
CA PRO A 85 11.36 24.37 52.64
C PRO A 85 10.09 25.24 52.74
N GLU A 86 9.56 25.42 53.94
CA GLU A 86 8.41 26.27 54.23
C GLU A 86 8.73 27.77 54.12
N GLN A 87 9.94 28.20 54.51
CA GLN A 87 10.39 29.58 54.34
C GLN A 87 10.59 29.95 52.86
N ARG A 88 11.11 29.02 52.04
CA ARG A 88 11.20 29.23 50.58
C ARG A 88 9.82 29.33 49.92
N LEU A 89 8.83 28.55 50.39
CA LEU A 89 7.47 28.61 49.87
C LEU A 89 6.74 29.91 50.29
N ALA A 90 7.07 30.46 51.46
CA ALA A 90 6.55 31.74 51.92
C ALA A 90 7.13 32.93 51.12
N GLU A 91 8.43 32.94 50.82
CA GLU A 91 9.05 33.97 49.97
C GLU A 91 8.54 33.92 48.53
N LEU A 92 8.34 32.72 47.96
CA LEU A 92 7.73 32.55 46.63
C LEU A 92 6.29 33.09 46.56
N ARG A 93 5.54 33.03 47.67
CA ARG A 93 4.18 33.60 47.73
C ARG A 93 4.18 35.13 47.94
N ALA A 94 5.19 35.69 48.60
CA ALA A 94 5.30 37.13 48.83
C ALA A 94 5.66 37.92 47.55
N GLY A 95 6.31 37.28 46.57
CA GLY A 95 6.67 37.88 45.29
C GLY A 95 5.52 38.02 44.27
N LEU A 96 4.35 37.43 44.53
CA LEU A 96 3.20 37.47 43.64
C LEU A 96 2.23 38.59 44.05
N ARG A 97 2.62 39.85 43.82
CA ARG A 97 1.65 40.97 43.82
C ARG A 97 1.10 41.18 42.41
N PRO A 98 -0.22 41.26 42.21
CA PRO A 98 -0.79 41.59 40.92
C PRO A 98 -0.66 43.10 40.66
N THR A 99 0.10 43.47 39.64
CA THR A 99 0.07 44.82 39.04
C THR A 99 -1.18 44.94 38.17
N THR A 100 -2.23 45.59 38.68
CA THR A 100 -3.38 46.02 37.88
C THR A 100 -3.01 47.26 37.08
N ALA A 101 -2.64 47.07 35.81
CA ALA A 101 -2.74 48.08 34.78
C ALA A 101 -4.05 47.86 33.97
N PRO A 102 -4.77 48.91 33.55
CA PRO A 102 -5.99 48.75 32.78
C PRO A 102 -5.63 48.26 31.36
N HIS A 103 -5.91 46.98 31.09
CA HIS A 103 -5.79 46.39 29.76
C HIS A 103 -7.00 46.82 28.90
N PRO A 104 -6.80 47.15 27.60
CA PRO A 104 -7.91 47.44 26.69
C PRO A 104 -8.83 46.23 26.57
N ALA A 105 -10.13 46.48 26.39
CA ALA A 105 -11.19 45.50 26.26
C ALA A 105 -10.74 44.23 25.51
N GLN A 106 -10.57 43.14 26.26
CA GLN A 106 -10.26 41.83 25.71
C GLN A 106 -11.45 41.40 24.85
N ARG A 107 -11.20 41.26 23.55
CA ARG A 107 -12.08 40.49 22.66
C ARG A 107 -12.30 39.12 23.31
N PRO A 108 -13.55 38.61 23.33
CA PRO A 108 -13.81 37.26 23.85
C PRO A 108 -12.88 36.26 23.14
N PRO A 109 -12.30 35.29 23.87
CA PRO A 109 -11.42 34.29 23.28
C PRO A 109 -12.20 33.60 22.16
N ALA A 110 -11.61 33.59 20.96
CA ALA A 110 -12.14 32.81 19.85
C ALA A 110 -12.29 31.37 20.34
N HIS A 111 -13.51 30.84 20.26
CA HIS A 111 -13.78 29.45 20.63
C HIS A 111 -12.81 28.55 19.88
N GLU A 112 -11.99 27.80 20.62
CA GLU A 112 -11.16 26.78 20.00
C GLU A 112 -12.09 25.81 19.25
N PRO A 113 -11.80 25.53 17.96
CA PRO A 113 -12.63 24.63 17.19
C PRO A 113 -12.64 23.27 17.86
N THR A 114 -13.84 22.73 18.07
CA THR A 114 -14.03 21.39 18.64
C THR A 114 -13.32 20.34 17.78
N LEU A 115 -12.95 19.18 18.34
CA LEU A 115 -12.37 18.06 17.59
C LEU A 115 -13.23 17.66 16.38
N ALA A 116 -14.56 17.77 16.51
CA ALA A 116 -15.51 17.53 15.42
C ALA A 116 -15.40 18.57 14.30
N GLN A 117 -15.20 19.86 14.63
CA GLN A 117 -14.95 20.92 13.67
C GLN A 117 -13.59 20.76 13.00
N GLN A 118 -12.53 20.45 13.75
CA GLN A 118 -11.21 20.18 13.18
C GLN A 118 -11.23 18.97 12.23
N LEU A 119 -12.00 17.91 12.56
CA LEU A 119 -12.17 16.75 11.68
C LEU A 119 -13.02 17.07 10.44
N ALA A 120 -14.02 17.96 10.58
CA ALA A 120 -14.85 18.41 9.46
C ALA A 120 -14.07 19.34 8.51
N GLU A 121 -13.22 20.20 9.07
CA GLU A 121 -12.37 21.14 8.35
C GLU A 121 -11.22 20.40 7.64
N ALA A 122 -10.56 19.45 8.32
CA ALA A 122 -9.62 18.53 7.68
C ALA A 122 -10.28 17.69 6.57
N LYS A 123 -11.54 17.25 6.74
CA LYS A 123 -12.30 16.59 5.65
C LYS A 123 -12.65 17.54 4.51
N ALA A 124 -12.85 18.82 4.78
CA ALA A 124 -13.12 19.84 3.78
C ALA A 124 -11.86 20.26 3.03
N GLU A 125 -10.69 20.26 3.66
CA GLU A 125 -9.37 20.47 3.03
C GLU A 125 -8.87 19.22 2.28
N LEU A 126 -9.29 18.03 2.71
CA LEU A 126 -9.11 16.78 1.98
C LEU A 126 -10.11 16.62 0.83
N ARG A 127 -11.10 17.52 0.66
CA ARG A 127 -11.72 17.66 -0.66
C ARG A 127 -10.63 18.22 -1.56
N PRO A 128 -10.22 17.49 -2.62
CA PRO A 128 -9.19 17.99 -3.51
C PRO A 128 -9.60 19.40 -3.95
N THR A 129 -8.78 20.40 -3.65
CA THR A 129 -8.81 21.70 -4.33
C THR A 129 -8.95 21.39 -5.80
N ALA A 130 -10.13 21.74 -6.35
CA ALA A 130 -10.63 21.38 -7.67
C ALA A 130 -9.62 20.57 -8.47
N THR A 131 -9.77 19.23 -8.46
CA THR A 131 -9.06 18.37 -9.41
C THR A 131 -9.16 19.08 -10.77
N PRO A 132 -8.04 19.41 -11.46
CA PRO A 132 -8.11 20.18 -12.69
C PRO A 132 -9.19 19.57 -13.57
N GLN A 133 -10.18 20.39 -13.95
CA GLN A 133 -11.40 19.92 -14.61
C GLN A 133 -11.02 18.94 -15.71
N ARG A 134 -11.37 17.67 -15.47
CA ARG A 134 -11.02 16.56 -16.34
C ARG A 134 -11.75 16.81 -17.67
N PRO A 135 -11.04 16.86 -18.82
CA PRO A 135 -11.72 16.94 -20.11
C PRO A 135 -12.70 15.77 -20.23
N PRO A 136 -13.95 16.00 -20.67
CA PRO A 136 -14.96 14.95 -20.77
C PRO A 136 -14.43 13.79 -21.64
N TYR A 137 -14.55 12.58 -21.11
CA TYR A 137 -14.23 11.36 -21.85
C TYR A 137 -15.25 11.19 -22.99
N ARG A 138 -14.92 11.66 -24.19
CA ARG A 138 -15.68 11.33 -25.40
C ARG A 138 -15.24 9.94 -25.86
N GLY A 139 -16.14 8.97 -25.75
CA GLY A 139 -15.93 7.53 -25.94
C GLY A 139 -15.54 7.04 -27.34
N ASN A 140 -14.65 7.75 -28.05
CA ASN A 140 -13.99 7.21 -29.24
C ASN A 140 -12.52 6.96 -28.90
N ALA A 141 -12.21 5.71 -28.57
CA ALA A 141 -10.86 5.24 -28.45
C ALA A 141 -10.09 5.51 -29.78
N HIS A 142 -8.87 6.01 -29.66
CA HIS A 142 -7.79 6.02 -30.66
C HIS A 142 -7.53 7.26 -31.53
N ALA A 143 -8.33 8.32 -31.54
CA ALA A 143 -8.01 9.51 -32.35
C ALA A 143 -7.89 10.79 -31.51
N GLY A 144 -6.65 11.16 -31.12
CA GLY A 144 -6.31 12.55 -30.76
C GLY A 144 -6.01 12.86 -29.29
N TRP A 145 -5.91 11.88 -28.39
CA TRP A 145 -5.43 12.16 -27.03
C TRP A 145 -3.90 12.17 -26.96
N SER A 146 -3.33 13.32 -26.61
CA SER A 146 -1.88 13.52 -26.41
C SER A 146 -1.42 13.35 -24.95
N GLY A 147 -2.30 12.86 -24.07
CA GLY A 147 -1.95 12.67 -22.66
C GLY A 147 -1.13 11.39 -22.39
N PRO A 148 -0.76 11.15 -21.11
CA PRO A 148 0.09 10.02 -20.71
C PRO A 148 -0.46 8.68 -21.20
N PRO A 149 0.34 7.70 -21.63
CA PRO A 149 -0.21 6.44 -22.19
C PRO A 149 -1.27 5.79 -21.28
N MET A 150 -2.32 5.22 -21.90
CA MET A 150 -3.33 4.44 -21.20
C MET A 150 -2.69 3.20 -20.58
N LEU A 151 -3.09 2.88 -19.36
CA LEU A 151 -2.68 1.69 -18.62
C LEU A 151 -3.67 0.55 -18.86
N THR A 152 -3.23 -0.67 -18.61
CA THR A 152 -4.05 -1.89 -18.69
C THR A 152 -4.14 -2.58 -17.33
N GLY A 153 -5.29 -3.21 -17.09
CA GLY A 153 -5.54 -4.03 -15.92
C GLY A 153 -6.59 -5.08 -16.23
N THR A 154 -6.68 -6.11 -15.38
CA THR A 154 -7.61 -7.24 -15.61
C THR A 154 -8.60 -7.41 -14.48
N SER A 155 -9.83 -7.76 -14.81
CA SER A 155 -10.87 -8.16 -13.86
C SER A 155 -11.71 -9.28 -14.46
N GLY A 156 -11.84 -10.40 -13.76
CA GLY A 156 -12.61 -11.56 -14.26
C GLY A 156 -12.14 -12.08 -15.62
N GLY A 157 -10.86 -11.91 -15.97
CA GLY A 157 -10.31 -12.26 -17.29
C GLY A 157 -10.51 -11.22 -18.39
N GLN A 158 -11.27 -10.14 -18.13
CA GLN A 158 -11.46 -9.04 -19.07
C GLN A 158 -10.35 -7.99 -18.90
N THR A 159 -9.88 -7.43 -20.02
CA THR A 159 -8.91 -6.33 -20.03
C THR A 159 -9.63 -4.99 -19.98
N HIS A 160 -9.17 -4.10 -19.10
CA HIS A 160 -9.66 -2.74 -18.95
C HIS A 160 -8.53 -1.76 -19.25
N TYR A 161 -8.88 -0.64 -19.88
CA TYR A 161 -7.97 0.46 -20.15
C TYR A 161 -8.34 1.65 -19.28
N PHE A 162 -7.35 2.30 -18.66
CA PHE A 162 -7.59 3.45 -17.78
C PHE A 162 -6.40 4.40 -17.78
N ARG A 163 -6.59 5.64 -17.33
CA ARG A 163 -5.47 6.58 -17.18
C ARG A 163 -4.80 6.37 -15.83
N PRO A 164 -3.49 6.65 -15.68
CA PRO A 164 -2.81 6.57 -14.38
C PRO A 164 -3.53 7.32 -13.25
N GLY A 165 -4.08 8.51 -13.53
CA GLY A 165 -4.82 9.33 -12.57
C GLY A 165 -6.24 8.84 -12.23
N ASP A 166 -6.73 7.79 -12.89
CA ASP A 166 -8.06 7.21 -12.63
C ASP A 166 -8.03 6.18 -11.50
N VAL A 167 -6.82 5.84 -11.03
CA VAL A 167 -6.61 4.92 -9.93
C VAL A 167 -6.99 5.59 -8.62
N HIS A 168 -7.98 5.02 -7.95
CA HIS A 168 -8.43 5.48 -6.64
C HIS A 168 -7.34 5.29 -5.60
N SER A 169 -7.08 6.37 -4.84
CA SER A 169 -6.14 6.38 -3.75
C SER A 169 -6.64 7.26 -2.61
N ILE A 170 -6.13 6.99 -1.41
CA ILE A 170 -6.37 7.78 -0.20
C ILE A 170 -5.04 8.11 0.48
N PRO A 171 -4.92 9.26 1.14
CA PRO A 171 -3.70 9.59 1.88
C PRO A 171 -3.61 8.75 3.15
N MET A 172 -2.39 8.41 3.54
CA MET A 172 -2.09 7.85 4.85
C MET A 172 -1.68 9.00 5.76
N VAL A 173 -2.59 9.37 6.66
CA VAL A 173 -2.45 10.52 7.57
C VAL A 173 -2.06 10.02 8.96
N GLY A 174 -0.96 10.57 9.49
CA GLY A 174 -0.46 10.26 10.83
C GLY A 174 -1.30 10.92 11.92
N ALA A 175 -1.04 10.57 13.19
CA ALA A 175 -1.72 11.19 14.33
C ALA A 175 -1.53 12.72 14.41
N SER A 176 -0.42 13.25 13.86
CA SER A 176 -0.13 14.68 13.77
C SER A 176 -0.85 15.40 12.62
N GLY A 177 -1.63 14.70 11.80
CA GLY A 177 -2.23 15.24 10.57
C GLY A 177 -1.29 15.23 9.36
N GLN A 178 -0.02 14.84 9.52
CA GLN A 178 0.92 14.75 8.41
C GLN A 178 0.60 13.57 7.48
N VAL A 179 0.56 13.82 6.16
CA VAL A 179 0.56 12.75 5.15
C VAL A 179 1.96 12.14 5.07
N PHE A 180 2.06 10.81 5.16
CA PHE A 180 3.35 10.10 5.12
C PHE A 180 3.36 8.92 4.12
N GLY A 181 2.25 8.73 3.41
CA GLY A 181 2.11 7.69 2.42
C GLY A 181 0.76 7.77 1.72
N MET A 182 0.50 6.77 0.90
CA MET A 182 -0.74 6.60 0.15
C MET A 182 -1.18 5.15 0.18
N SER A 183 -2.47 4.95 0.07
CA SER A 183 -3.08 3.63 -0.09
C SER A 183 -3.85 3.58 -1.39
N PHE A 184 -3.80 2.45 -2.06
CA PHE A 184 -4.63 2.04 -3.19
C PHE A 184 -5.60 0.94 -2.72
N PRO A 185 -6.77 1.31 -2.17
CA PRO A 185 -7.76 0.34 -1.72
C PRO A 185 -8.23 -0.56 -2.86
N SER A 186 -8.34 -1.87 -2.62
CA SER A 186 -9.04 -2.78 -3.54
C SER A 186 -10.14 -3.60 -2.87
N LYS A 187 -10.32 -3.43 -1.56
CA LYS A 187 -11.42 -3.98 -0.76
C LYS A 187 -12.12 -2.86 0.01
N ASP A 188 -13.41 -3.03 0.32
CA ASP A 188 -14.21 -1.99 0.99
C ASP A 188 -13.73 -1.68 2.41
N ALA A 189 -13.15 -2.67 3.10
CA ALA A 189 -12.60 -2.51 4.44
C ALA A 189 -11.20 -1.85 4.46
N ASP A 190 -10.53 -1.70 3.30
CA ASP A 190 -9.16 -1.18 3.25
C ASP A 190 -9.07 0.26 3.81
N PRO A 191 -9.93 1.23 3.42
CA PRO A 191 -9.81 2.60 3.93
C PRO A 191 -9.86 2.67 5.46
N ALA A 192 -10.84 2.02 6.08
CA ALA A 192 -10.96 2.00 7.54
C ALA A 192 -9.74 1.33 8.22
N GLY A 193 -9.25 0.23 7.66
CA GLY A 193 -8.07 -0.46 8.17
C GLY A 193 -6.78 0.36 8.05
N VAL A 194 -6.59 1.06 6.92
CA VAL A 194 -5.47 1.98 6.68
C VAL A 194 -5.52 3.13 7.67
N VAL A 195 -6.66 3.83 7.78
CA VAL A 195 -6.82 4.99 8.67
C VAL A 195 -6.54 4.58 10.11
N LYS A 196 -7.16 3.48 10.59
CA LYS A 196 -6.94 2.98 11.96
C LYS A 196 -5.47 2.69 12.26
N TRP A 197 -4.73 2.19 11.28
CA TRP A 197 -3.30 1.91 11.43
C TRP A 197 -2.45 3.17 11.34
N ALA A 198 -2.71 4.03 10.36
CA ALA A 198 -1.94 5.24 10.08
C ALA A 198 -2.07 6.29 11.18
N SER A 199 -3.25 6.40 11.79
CA SER A 199 -3.58 7.41 12.80
C SER A 199 -3.05 7.12 14.20
N GLN A 200 -2.31 6.01 14.41
CA GLN A 200 -1.70 5.74 15.72
C GLN A 200 -0.53 6.71 15.95
N PRO A 201 -0.37 7.26 17.16
CA PRO A 201 0.70 8.23 17.44
C PRO A 201 2.11 7.62 17.31
N ASN A 202 2.26 6.34 17.67
CA ASN A 202 3.56 5.67 17.65
C ASN A 202 3.62 4.65 16.49
N ARG A 203 4.16 5.07 15.34
CA ARG A 203 4.36 4.18 14.19
C ARG A 203 5.71 3.49 14.28
N THR A 204 5.78 2.36 14.98
CA THR A 204 7.04 1.60 15.12
C THR A 204 7.52 1.04 13.79
N SER A 205 6.62 0.95 12.79
CA SER A 205 7.02 0.57 11.44
C SER A 205 8.11 1.48 10.89
N ASP A 206 8.26 2.72 11.34
CA ASP A 206 9.31 3.62 10.82
C ASP A 206 10.73 3.13 11.11
N THR A 207 10.93 2.32 12.13
CA THR A 207 12.26 1.88 12.57
C THR A 207 12.39 0.37 12.69
N THR A 208 11.28 -0.36 12.81
CA THR A 208 11.28 -1.82 12.96
C THR A 208 10.06 -2.44 12.28
N TYR A 209 10.12 -3.70 11.90
CA TYR A 209 8.96 -4.47 11.47
C TYR A 209 8.91 -5.82 12.19
N ILE A 210 7.75 -6.47 12.16
CA ILE A 210 7.59 -7.79 12.76
C ILE A 210 7.76 -8.87 11.70
N SER A 211 8.77 -9.73 11.86
CA SER A 211 8.85 -10.97 11.10
C SER A 211 8.04 -12.05 11.81
N GLY A 212 7.32 -12.86 11.06
CA GLY A 212 6.51 -13.92 11.64
C GLY A 212 6.04 -14.97 10.65
N GLN A 213 5.08 -15.77 11.07
CA GLN A 213 4.46 -16.80 10.24
C GLN A 213 2.95 -16.64 10.21
N THR A 214 2.36 -17.03 9.09
CA THR A 214 0.92 -17.15 9.00
C THR A 214 0.51 -18.46 9.69
N VAL A 215 -0.34 -18.38 10.70
CA VAL A 215 -0.85 -19.54 11.44
C VAL A 215 -2.35 -19.70 11.23
N PRO A 216 -2.90 -20.92 11.25
CA PRO A 216 -4.34 -21.10 11.29
C PRO A 216 -4.96 -20.41 12.52
N LYS A 217 -6.12 -19.78 12.36
CA LYS A 217 -6.93 -19.29 13.49
C LYS A 217 -7.99 -20.33 13.88
N SER A 218 -8.24 -20.46 15.18
CA SER A 218 -9.40 -21.19 15.69
C SER A 218 -10.69 -20.55 15.13
N GLY A 219 -11.56 -21.35 14.51
CA GLY A 219 -12.76 -20.88 13.81
C GLY A 219 -12.59 -20.63 12.31
N GLY A 220 -11.43 -20.97 11.72
CA GLY A 220 -11.17 -20.78 10.30
C GLY A 220 -10.55 -19.43 9.98
N GLY A 221 -9.63 -19.42 9.02
CA GLY A 221 -8.90 -18.22 8.61
C GLY A 221 -7.43 -18.23 9.02
N LYS A 222 -6.74 -17.14 8.69
CA LYS A 222 -5.30 -16.96 8.85
C LYS A 222 -5.03 -15.90 9.92
N GLY A 223 -4.15 -16.22 10.86
CA GLY A 223 -3.57 -15.33 11.84
C GLY A 223 -2.10 -15.08 11.56
N PHE A 224 -1.53 -14.14 12.30
CA PHE A 224 -0.12 -13.83 12.24
C PHE A 224 0.48 -14.14 13.61
N GLN A 225 1.40 -15.10 13.65
CA GLN A 225 2.21 -15.37 14.82
C GLN A 225 3.49 -14.56 14.69
N GLN A 226 3.62 -13.55 15.55
CA GLN A 226 4.86 -12.80 15.71
C GLN A 226 5.97 -13.76 16.14
N GLN A 227 7.12 -13.65 15.46
CA GLN A 227 8.32 -14.38 15.87
C GLN A 227 9.37 -13.39 16.37
N TRP A 228 9.68 -12.36 15.58
CA TRP A 228 10.80 -11.46 15.87
C TRP A 228 10.45 -10.02 15.50
N GLN A 229 10.91 -9.07 16.30
CA GLN A 229 11.03 -7.67 15.87
C GLN A 229 12.37 -7.51 15.18
N VAL A 230 12.36 -6.92 13.99
CA VAL A 230 13.52 -6.77 13.12
C VAL A 230 13.68 -5.30 12.80
N ASP A 231 14.92 -4.79 12.84
CA ASP A 231 15.20 -3.43 12.42
C ASP A 231 14.80 -3.23 10.96
N ALA A 232 14.16 -2.10 10.69
CA ALA A 232 13.77 -1.78 9.35
C ALA A 232 15.01 -1.53 8.48
N PRO A 233 15.05 -2.02 7.23
CA PRO A 233 16.23 -1.88 6.38
C PRO A 233 16.39 -0.48 5.77
N TRP A 234 15.46 0.45 6.04
CA TRP A 234 15.56 1.85 5.64
C TRP A 234 16.21 2.69 6.74
N ASP A 235 17.01 3.66 6.32
CA ASP A 235 17.85 4.50 7.17
C ASP A 235 17.15 5.76 7.70
N ARG A 236 15.97 6.08 7.17
CA ARG A 236 15.17 7.26 7.50
C ARG A 236 13.69 7.02 7.26
N PRO A 237 12.78 7.85 7.82
CA PRO A 237 11.34 7.65 7.66
C PRO A 237 10.95 7.50 6.18
N PRO A 238 10.28 6.41 5.77
CA PRO A 238 9.99 6.16 4.36
C PRO A 238 8.71 6.88 3.91
N VAL A 239 8.45 6.84 2.60
CA VAL A 239 7.11 7.00 2.02
C VAL A 239 6.49 5.61 1.94
N TYR A 240 5.28 5.42 2.49
CA TYR A 240 4.58 4.15 2.38
C TYR A 240 3.60 4.12 1.22
N SER A 241 3.59 3.04 0.44
CA SER A 241 2.58 2.76 -0.57
C SER A 241 1.85 1.45 -0.25
N HIS A 242 0.62 1.55 0.25
CA HIS A 242 -0.21 0.39 0.53
C HIS A 242 -1.02 -0.06 -0.69
N ALA A 243 -1.00 -1.35 -0.98
CA ALA A 243 -1.88 -2.01 -1.95
C ALA A 243 -1.97 -3.51 -1.62
N HIS A 244 -3.06 -4.20 -1.99
CA HIS A 244 -3.01 -5.66 -2.06
C HIS A 244 -2.13 -6.06 -3.24
N ALA A 245 -1.37 -7.14 -3.10
CA ALA A 245 -0.53 -7.63 -4.19
C ALA A 245 -0.37 -9.14 -4.15
N ASN A 246 0.14 -9.66 -5.26
CA ASN A 246 0.77 -10.97 -5.36
C ASN A 246 2.16 -10.77 -6.01
N PRO A 247 2.95 -11.82 -6.29
CA PRO A 247 4.28 -11.66 -6.90
C PRO A 247 4.29 -10.89 -8.24
N ASN A 248 3.18 -10.88 -8.99
CA ASN A 248 3.13 -10.39 -10.37
C ASN A 248 2.23 -9.18 -10.59
N ALA A 249 1.38 -8.82 -9.61
CA ALA A 249 0.39 -7.77 -9.79
C ALA A 249 -0.03 -7.10 -8.48
N PHE A 250 -0.51 -5.86 -8.62
CA PHE A 250 -1.17 -5.10 -7.58
C PHE A 250 -2.69 -5.06 -7.82
N GLY A 251 -3.46 -5.08 -6.74
CA GLY A 251 -4.89 -4.88 -6.76
C GLY A 251 -5.23 -3.41 -6.53
N VAL A 252 -5.88 -2.78 -7.49
CA VAL A 252 -6.31 -1.38 -7.43
C VAL A 252 -7.81 -1.23 -7.69
N ARG A 253 -8.36 -0.05 -7.40
CA ARG A 253 -9.68 0.37 -7.86
C ARG A 253 -9.50 1.49 -8.87
N VAL A 254 -10.24 1.40 -9.97
CA VAL A 254 -10.25 2.41 -11.01
C VAL A 254 -11.66 2.94 -11.15
N ASP A 255 -11.77 4.26 -11.26
CA ASP A 255 -13.04 4.91 -11.61
C ASP A 255 -13.42 4.50 -13.04
N GLY A 256 -14.54 3.79 -13.18
CA GLY A 256 -15.01 3.20 -14.44
C GLY A 256 -15.41 4.22 -15.50
N GLY A 257 -15.43 5.52 -15.20
CA GLY A 257 -15.48 6.57 -16.21
C GLY A 257 -16.76 6.65 -17.04
N THR A 258 -17.82 5.90 -16.73
CA THR A 258 -19.16 6.14 -17.30
C THR A 258 -19.79 7.37 -16.65
N SER A 259 -19.23 8.58 -16.87
CA SER A 259 -19.86 9.88 -16.57
C SER A 259 -20.56 9.99 -15.19
N SER A 260 -20.14 9.23 -14.18
CA SER A 260 -20.69 9.30 -12.83
C SER A 260 -19.69 10.02 -11.92
N HIS A 261 -19.31 11.23 -12.32
CA HIS A 261 -19.03 12.22 -11.29
C HIS A 261 -20.33 12.41 -10.51
N VAL A 262 -20.35 12.05 -9.24
CA VAL A 262 -21.44 12.48 -8.36
C VAL A 262 -20.86 13.44 -7.34
N LEU A 263 -20.73 14.69 -7.80
CA LEU A 263 -21.16 15.81 -6.96
C LEU A 263 -22.59 15.46 -6.52
N ASP A 264 -22.84 15.35 -5.22
CA ASP A 264 -24.17 15.07 -4.60
C ASP A 264 -24.56 13.61 -4.29
N GLY A 265 -23.60 12.77 -3.85
CA GLY A 265 -23.93 11.65 -2.95
C GLY A 265 -24.39 10.33 -3.56
N GLN A 266 -24.08 10.03 -4.83
CA GLN A 266 -24.22 8.68 -5.40
C GLN A 266 -22.87 7.97 -5.58
N ARG A 267 -22.93 6.64 -5.44
CA ARG A 267 -21.82 5.70 -5.31
C ARG A 267 -20.98 5.67 -6.59
N LEU A 268 -19.68 5.95 -6.48
CA LEU A 268 -18.72 5.71 -7.56
C LEU A 268 -18.61 4.19 -7.77
N ASP A 269 -18.98 3.72 -8.95
CA ASP A 269 -18.81 2.32 -9.36
C ASP A 269 -17.34 2.08 -9.72
N TYR A 270 -16.55 1.78 -8.70
CA TYR A 270 -15.15 1.39 -8.88
C TYR A 270 -15.06 -0.03 -9.43
N THR A 271 -14.28 -0.20 -10.50
CA THR A 271 -13.88 -1.52 -10.95
C THR A 271 -12.58 -1.91 -10.26
N LYS A 272 -12.57 -3.07 -9.59
CA LYS A 272 -11.34 -3.64 -9.04
C LYS A 272 -10.53 -4.26 -10.18
N LEU A 273 -9.29 -3.83 -10.34
CA LEU A 273 -8.37 -4.36 -11.35
C LEU A 273 -7.14 -4.99 -10.70
N SER A 274 -6.63 -6.05 -11.32
CA SER A 274 -5.27 -6.53 -11.15
C SER A 274 -4.40 -5.87 -12.22
N VAL A 275 -3.43 -5.08 -11.80
CA VAL A 275 -2.50 -4.35 -12.68
C VAL A 275 -1.10 -4.90 -12.47
N ASP A 276 -0.31 -4.98 -13.54
CA ASP A 276 1.10 -5.36 -13.38
C ASP A 276 1.88 -4.29 -12.60
N GLY A 277 3.13 -4.59 -12.27
CA GLY A 277 3.95 -3.64 -11.53
C GLY A 277 4.23 -2.35 -12.31
N ALA A 278 4.49 -2.42 -13.62
CA ALA A 278 4.79 -1.23 -14.42
C ALA A 278 3.61 -0.24 -14.45
N ALA A 279 2.38 -0.74 -14.68
CA ALA A 279 1.15 0.04 -14.59
C ALA A 279 0.94 0.62 -13.19
N HIS A 280 1.20 -0.16 -12.13
CA HIS A 280 1.16 0.36 -10.76
C HIS A 280 2.19 1.47 -10.52
N GLY A 281 3.41 1.34 -11.05
CA GLY A 281 4.46 2.36 -10.95
C GLY A 281 4.06 3.67 -11.64
N GLN A 282 3.45 3.59 -12.82
CA GLN A 282 2.91 4.74 -13.54
C GLN A 282 1.73 5.39 -12.81
N ALA A 283 0.84 4.60 -12.21
CA ALA A 283 -0.24 5.11 -11.36
C ALA A 283 0.30 5.83 -10.12
N LEU A 284 1.34 5.28 -9.49
CA LEU A 284 2.01 5.90 -8.35
C LEU A 284 2.73 7.20 -8.76
N ALA A 285 3.38 7.23 -9.91
CA ALA A 285 4.03 8.44 -10.45
C ALA A 285 3.03 9.59 -10.72
N ALA A 286 1.81 9.24 -11.13
CA ALA A 286 0.72 10.20 -11.35
C ALA A 286 -0.05 10.58 -10.07
N ASN A 287 0.26 9.96 -8.93
CA ASN A 287 -0.45 10.17 -7.69
C ASN A 287 -0.02 11.47 -6.99
N GLY A 288 -0.97 12.38 -6.75
CA GLY A 288 -0.70 13.68 -6.13
C GLY A 288 -0.07 13.59 -4.72
N TYR A 289 -0.45 12.60 -3.91
CA TYR A 289 0.15 12.41 -2.59
C TYR A 289 1.61 11.94 -2.69
N TYR A 290 1.90 11.04 -3.63
CA TYR A 290 3.28 10.61 -3.87
C TYR A 290 4.13 11.78 -4.36
N GLN A 291 3.65 12.53 -5.37
CA GLN A 291 4.35 13.69 -5.91
C GLN A 291 4.68 14.73 -4.82
N ALA A 292 3.72 15.02 -3.93
CA ALA A 292 3.94 15.93 -2.81
C ALA A 292 5.02 15.42 -1.84
N LEU A 293 5.03 14.12 -1.53
CA LEU A 293 6.02 13.50 -0.64
C LEU A 293 7.41 13.39 -1.27
N SER A 294 7.48 13.02 -2.56
CA SER A 294 8.73 12.83 -3.28
C SER A 294 9.33 14.15 -3.75
N GLY A 295 8.53 15.19 -3.97
CA GLY A 295 9.02 16.50 -4.42
C GLY A 295 9.94 17.17 -3.40
N GLY A 296 9.70 16.95 -2.10
CA GLY A 296 10.57 17.43 -1.03
C GLY A 296 11.83 16.58 -0.82
N ASP A 297 11.81 15.30 -1.23
CA ASP A 297 12.92 14.35 -1.07
C ASP A 297 12.83 13.18 -2.06
N PRO A 298 13.39 13.34 -3.27
CA PRO A 298 13.29 12.33 -4.33
C PRO A 298 13.99 11.00 -4.04
N HIS A 299 14.88 10.98 -3.03
CA HIS A 299 15.66 9.80 -2.64
C HIS A 299 15.11 9.13 -1.38
N ARG A 300 13.99 9.63 -0.83
CA ARG A 300 13.37 9.08 0.37
C ARG A 300 12.97 7.62 0.16
N PRO A 301 13.31 6.69 1.06
CA PRO A 301 12.95 5.29 0.90
C PRO A 301 11.46 5.12 0.60
N LEU A 302 11.12 4.32 -0.40
CA LEU A 302 9.75 3.91 -0.70
C LEU A 302 9.52 2.51 -0.14
N VAL A 303 8.50 2.33 0.70
CA VAL A 303 8.16 1.02 1.27
C VAL A 303 6.77 0.60 0.79
N TYR A 304 6.72 -0.51 0.05
CA TYR A 304 5.45 -1.12 -0.30
C TYR A 304 4.86 -1.86 0.91
N MET A 305 3.67 -1.44 1.33
CA MET A 305 2.87 -2.16 2.31
C MET A 305 1.89 -3.08 1.59
N SER A 306 2.37 -4.22 1.11
CA SER A 306 1.58 -5.15 0.29
C SER A 306 1.85 -6.62 0.61
N CYS A 307 1.27 -7.55 -0.14
CA CYS A 307 1.54 -8.98 0.03
C CYS A 307 2.40 -9.48 -1.13
N ASN A 308 3.52 -10.13 -0.84
CA ASN A 308 4.37 -10.86 -1.78
C ASN A 308 4.89 -10.05 -2.96
N SER A 309 4.82 -8.72 -2.95
CA SER A 309 5.22 -7.90 -4.11
C SER A 309 6.73 -7.91 -4.34
N GLY A 310 7.52 -8.20 -3.29
CA GLY A 310 8.96 -8.46 -3.35
C GLY A 310 9.32 -9.94 -3.44
N ASN A 311 8.36 -10.82 -3.72
CA ASN A 311 8.65 -12.25 -3.86
C ASN A 311 9.45 -12.51 -5.16
N PRO A 312 10.59 -13.23 -5.11
CA PRO A 312 11.45 -13.53 -6.26
C PRO A 312 10.80 -14.34 -7.38
N VAL A 313 9.66 -15.00 -7.16
CA VAL A 313 8.93 -15.71 -8.25
C VAL A 313 8.15 -14.78 -9.16
N GLY A 314 8.14 -13.47 -8.86
CA GLY A 314 7.53 -12.44 -9.69
C GLY A 314 8.34 -11.16 -9.67
N ASN A 315 7.79 -10.12 -10.31
CA ASN A 315 8.49 -8.85 -10.51
C ASN A 315 7.60 -7.62 -10.22
N ALA A 316 6.48 -7.77 -9.50
CA ALA A 316 5.54 -6.68 -9.27
C ALA A 316 6.22 -5.44 -8.70
N ALA A 317 6.92 -5.55 -7.57
CA ALA A 317 7.56 -4.39 -6.96
C ALA A 317 8.75 -3.86 -7.80
N ALA A 318 9.54 -4.73 -8.42
CA ALA A 318 10.69 -4.34 -9.24
C ALA A 318 10.27 -3.58 -10.51
N SER A 319 9.28 -4.08 -11.26
CA SER A 319 8.74 -3.40 -12.44
C SER A 319 8.01 -2.09 -12.06
N SER A 320 7.35 -2.06 -10.90
CA SER A 320 6.76 -0.83 -10.37
C SER A 320 7.79 0.22 -10.02
N ALA A 321 8.86 -0.15 -9.30
CA ALA A 321 9.96 0.74 -8.98
C ALA A 321 10.64 1.30 -10.25
N ALA A 322 10.86 0.45 -11.26
CA ALA A 322 11.45 0.85 -12.52
C ALA A 322 10.56 1.85 -13.30
N ALA A 323 9.26 1.58 -13.39
CA ALA A 323 8.32 2.44 -14.11
C ALA A 323 8.02 3.76 -13.36
N LEU A 324 8.12 3.76 -12.03
CA LEU A 324 8.00 4.94 -11.20
C LEU A 324 9.18 5.91 -11.39
N GLY A 325 10.37 5.40 -11.73
CA GLY A 325 11.59 6.21 -11.82
C GLY A 325 12.03 6.79 -10.48
N HIS A 326 11.72 6.11 -9.37
CA HIS A 326 12.06 6.57 -8.02
C HIS A 326 13.58 6.59 -7.82
N GLY A 327 14.10 7.69 -7.24
CA GLY A 327 15.54 7.91 -7.06
C GLY A 327 16.12 7.28 -5.79
N GLY A 328 15.28 6.83 -4.85
CA GLY A 328 15.69 6.22 -3.59
C GLY A 328 15.62 4.68 -3.60
N PRO A 329 15.99 4.04 -2.47
CA PRO A 329 15.75 2.61 -2.29
C PRO A 329 14.25 2.32 -2.22
N VAL A 330 13.84 1.23 -2.86
CA VAL A 330 12.46 0.71 -2.77
C VAL A 330 12.50 -0.62 -2.02
N TYR A 331 11.65 -0.78 -1.01
CA TYR A 331 11.53 -2.00 -0.21
C TYR A 331 10.17 -2.64 -0.40
N ALA A 332 10.15 -3.96 -0.56
CA ALA A 332 8.93 -4.72 -0.78
C ALA A 332 8.92 -6.03 0.03
N PRO A 333 7.78 -6.44 0.58
CA PRO A 333 7.69 -7.67 1.36
C PRO A 333 7.76 -8.91 0.46
N THR A 334 8.58 -9.87 0.86
CA THR A 334 8.70 -11.20 0.22
C THR A 334 7.51 -12.11 0.53
N GLY A 335 6.76 -11.78 1.57
CA GLY A 335 5.63 -12.57 2.08
C GLY A 335 4.37 -11.76 2.35
N THR A 336 3.47 -12.25 3.19
CA THR A 336 2.19 -11.56 3.45
C THR A 336 2.39 -10.40 4.41
N GLY A 337 2.02 -9.19 3.97
CA GLY A 337 2.08 -7.98 4.78
C GLY A 337 0.87 -7.84 5.72
N TRP A 338 1.12 -7.41 6.95
CA TRP A 338 0.11 -7.27 8.01
C TRP A 338 0.20 -5.91 8.68
N ARG A 339 -0.91 -5.18 8.70
CA ARG A 339 -1.08 -3.98 9.52
C ARG A 339 -1.62 -4.38 10.87
N MET A 340 -0.97 -3.94 11.94
CA MET A 340 -1.35 -4.27 13.31
C MET A 340 -1.53 -2.97 14.12
N PRO A 341 -2.72 -2.35 14.08
CA PRO A 341 -3.04 -1.27 15.00
C PRO A 341 -3.20 -1.83 16.42
N ARG A 342 -2.62 -1.14 17.40
CA ARG A 342 -2.74 -1.39 18.84
C ARG A 342 -3.28 -0.13 19.53
N PRO A 343 -4.60 0.12 19.47
CA PRO A 343 -5.19 1.34 20.03
C PRO A 343 -4.97 1.49 21.54
N ASP A 344 -4.90 0.37 22.25
CA ASP A 344 -4.60 0.26 23.67
C ASP A 344 -3.25 0.85 24.06
N SER A 345 -2.26 0.79 23.17
CA SER A 345 -0.91 1.34 23.37
C SER A 345 -0.60 2.54 22.46
N GLY A 346 -1.58 3.02 21.69
CA GLY A 346 -1.38 4.08 20.69
C GLY A 346 -0.33 3.73 19.63
N THR A 347 -0.11 2.44 19.36
CA THR A 347 0.99 1.97 18.52
C THR A 347 0.49 1.35 17.22
N SER A 348 1.17 1.59 16.10
CA SER A 348 0.96 0.83 14.87
C SER A 348 2.24 0.12 14.44
N MET A 349 2.08 -1.18 14.16
CA MET A 349 3.15 -2.06 13.69
C MET A 349 2.83 -2.56 12.29
N TYR A 350 3.88 -2.82 11.50
CA TYR A 350 3.76 -3.59 10.27
C TYR A 350 4.52 -4.90 10.40
N GLY A 351 3.93 -5.98 9.90
CA GLY A 351 4.54 -7.31 9.92
C GLY A 351 4.62 -7.92 8.54
N VAL A 352 5.59 -8.79 8.33
CA VAL A 352 5.72 -9.61 7.12
C VAL A 352 5.79 -11.07 7.55
N SER A 353 4.84 -11.87 7.10
CA SER A 353 4.86 -13.31 7.35
C SER A 353 5.67 -14.03 6.30
N ALA A 354 6.35 -15.10 6.69
CA ALA A 354 6.89 -16.07 5.75
C ALA A 354 5.80 -16.54 4.77
N SER A 355 6.20 -16.85 3.54
CA SER A 355 5.31 -17.37 2.50
C SER A 355 5.88 -18.64 1.90
N GLN A 356 5.08 -19.69 1.87
CA GLN A 356 5.40 -20.89 1.13
C GLN A 356 5.27 -20.61 -0.37
N GLN A 357 6.27 -21.01 -1.13
CA GLN A 357 6.31 -20.97 -2.59
C GLN A 357 5.60 -22.21 -3.15
N ASN A 358 5.30 -22.18 -4.46
CA ASN A 358 4.67 -23.31 -5.15
C ASN A 358 5.52 -24.58 -5.15
N ASP A 359 6.85 -24.45 -5.04
CA ASP A 359 7.81 -25.56 -4.93
C ASP A 359 7.95 -26.09 -3.48
N GLY A 360 7.13 -25.60 -2.55
CA GLY A 360 7.13 -25.97 -1.15
C GLY A 360 8.16 -25.25 -0.28
N ARG A 361 9.10 -24.48 -0.87
CA ARG A 361 10.11 -23.72 -0.12
C ARG A 361 9.46 -22.56 0.63
N TRP A 362 9.98 -22.24 1.80
CA TRP A 362 9.54 -21.07 2.56
C TRP A 362 10.44 -19.88 2.30
N LEU A 363 9.86 -18.76 1.90
CA LEU A 363 10.54 -17.47 1.95
C LEU A 363 10.39 -16.88 3.35
N PRO A 364 11.49 -16.35 3.92
CA PRO A 364 11.40 -15.63 5.19
C PRO A 364 10.47 -14.43 5.05
N GLY A 365 9.77 -14.09 6.13
CA GLY A 365 8.93 -12.90 6.21
C GLY A 365 9.78 -11.65 6.38
N GLN A 366 10.27 -11.09 5.28
CA GLN A 366 11.19 -9.96 5.29
C GLN A 366 10.88 -8.95 4.18
N PHE A 367 11.54 -7.81 4.25
CA PHE A 367 11.60 -6.88 3.12
C PHE A 367 12.81 -7.21 2.25
N THR A 368 12.64 -7.09 0.95
CA THR A 368 13.75 -7.07 -0.01
C THR A 368 13.84 -5.68 -0.63
N GLN A 369 15.06 -5.25 -0.93
CA GLN A 369 15.33 -4.03 -1.65
C GLN A 369 15.22 -4.28 -3.16
N VAL A 370 14.24 -3.67 -3.81
CA VAL A 370 13.97 -3.76 -5.24
C VAL A 370 14.53 -2.51 -5.94
N TRP A 371 15.85 -2.44 -6.05
CA TRP A 371 16.55 -1.31 -6.67
C TRP A 371 16.17 -1.16 -8.15
N PRO A 372 16.07 0.06 -8.74
CA PRO A 372 16.05 0.16 -10.19
C PRO A 372 17.46 -0.18 -10.71
N PRO A 373 17.63 -0.97 -11.79
CA PRO A 373 18.95 -1.22 -12.36
C PRO A 373 19.64 0.13 -12.57
N ARG A 374 20.86 0.30 -12.04
CA ARG A 374 21.66 1.52 -12.29
C ARG A 374 21.62 1.74 -13.80
N ARG A 375 21.10 2.89 -14.26
CA ARG A 375 21.41 3.30 -15.64
C ARG A 375 22.94 3.21 -15.75
N PRO A 376 23.50 2.51 -16.76
CA PRO A 376 24.93 2.58 -16.97
C PRO A 376 25.31 4.06 -16.99
N ALA A 377 26.37 4.41 -16.27
CA ALA A 377 26.90 5.76 -16.30
C ALA A 377 27.13 6.15 -17.77
N PRO A 378 26.75 7.38 -18.17
CA PRO A 378 26.84 7.83 -19.57
C PRO A 378 28.27 7.72 -20.12
#